data_AF-A0A401WEZ0-F1
#
_entry.id   AF-A0A401WEZ0-F1
#
_cell.length_a   1.000
_cell.length_b   1.000
_cell.length_c   1.000
_cell.angle_alpha   90.00
_cell.angle_beta   90.00
_cell.angle_gamma   90.00
#
_symmetry.space_group_name_H-M   'P 1'
#
loop_
_entity.id
_entity.type
_entity.pdbx_description
1 polymer ?
#
loop_
_entity_poly.entity_id
_entity_poly.type
_entity_poly.pdbx_seq_one_letter_code
_entity_poly.pdbx_strand_id
1 'polypeptide(L)'
;MSDQPPPELPPEDGPSITVHVTATGATADYLRQLAAVTGQSPQALAIQWAAGQVLVPETAFGDDPAVPDWPALFEGPPDLSEHAHAYLRR
;
A
#
# COMPACT_ATOMS: atom_id res chain seq x y z
N MET A 1 -8.17 49.02 16.20
CA MET A 1 -6.95 48.22 15.97
C MET A 1 -6.94 47.16 17.06
N SER A 2 -6.86 45.88 16.71
CA SER A 2 -6.92 44.78 17.70
C SER A 2 -5.53 44.51 18.25
N ASP A 3 -5.31 44.78 19.53
CA ASP A 3 -4.13 44.41 20.33
C ASP A 3 -4.16 42.92 20.73
N GLN A 4 -4.48 42.02 19.79
CA GLN A 4 -4.39 40.60 20.08
C GLN A 4 -2.93 40.16 19.89
N PRO A 5 -2.24 39.68 20.94
CA PRO A 5 -0.89 39.15 20.77
C PRO A 5 -0.93 37.99 19.77
N PRO A 6 0.10 37.87 18.92
CA PRO A 6 0.17 36.77 17.97
C PRO A 6 0.06 35.43 18.71
N PRO A 7 -0.67 34.45 18.16
CA PRO A 7 -0.79 33.15 18.80
C PRO A 7 0.61 32.55 19.01
N GLU A 8 0.88 32.08 20.22
CA GLU A 8 2.10 31.33 20.52
C GLU A 8 2.18 30.15 19.55
N LEU A 9 3.24 30.12 18.75
CA LEU A 9 3.58 28.94 17.96
C LEU A 9 3.93 27.82 18.94
N PRO A 10 3.45 26.58 18.71
CA PRO A 10 3.85 25.46 19.54
C PRO A 10 5.39 25.35 19.53
N PRO A 11 6.02 25.03 20.65
CA PRO A 11 7.47 24.90 20.72
C PRO A 11 7.92 23.83 19.71
N GLU A 12 8.85 24.20 18.82
CA GLU A 12 9.30 23.30 17.75
C GLU A 12 10.17 22.13 18.26
N ASP A 13 10.63 22.21 19.52
CA ASP A 13 11.52 21.25 20.16
C ASP A 13 10.78 20.14 20.93
N GLY A 14 9.85 19.47 20.26
CA GLY A 14 9.35 18.17 20.72
C GLY A 14 10.45 17.11 20.66
N PRO A 15 10.37 16.01 21.45
CA PRO A 15 11.32 14.91 21.33
C PRO A 15 11.29 14.35 19.91
N SER A 16 12.43 14.40 19.22
CA SER A 16 12.57 13.93 17.85
C SER A 16 13.32 12.59 17.79
N ILE A 17 13.00 11.79 16.78
CA ILE A 17 13.67 10.51 16.49
C ILE A 17 14.11 10.56 15.03
N THR A 18 15.39 10.28 14.79
CA THR A 18 15.94 10.14 13.44
C THR A 18 16.19 8.67 13.15
N VAL A 19 15.77 8.20 11.98
CA VAL A 19 15.95 6.81 11.54
C VAL A 19 16.61 6.82 10.16
N HIS A 20 17.57 5.91 9.96
CA HIS A 20 18.18 5.64 8.67
C HIS A 20 17.62 4.33 8.11
N VAL A 21 17.02 4.39 6.93
CA VAL A 21 16.45 3.22 6.24
C VAL A 21 17.29 2.92 5.01
N THR A 22 17.71 1.66 4.87
CA THR A 22 18.40 1.16 3.67
C THR A 22 17.58 0.01 3.10
N ALA A 23 17.06 0.18 1.88
CA ALA A 23 16.46 -0.90 1.09
C ALA A 23 17.48 -1.39 0.06
N THR A 24 17.58 -2.70 -0.11
CA THR A 24 18.50 -3.35 -1.05
C THR A 24 17.80 -4.42 -1.88
N GLY A 25 18.45 -4.88 -2.95
CA GLY A 25 17.93 -5.95 -3.81
C GLY A 25 16.57 -5.64 -4.42
N ALA A 26 15.72 -6.66 -4.53
CA ALA A 26 14.40 -6.58 -5.13
C ALA A 26 13.49 -5.52 -4.48
N THR A 27 13.61 -5.33 -3.16
CA THR A 27 12.87 -4.29 -2.43
C THR A 27 13.22 -2.90 -2.93
N ALA A 28 14.51 -2.61 -3.15
CA ALA A 28 14.93 -1.32 -3.67
C ALA A 28 14.43 -1.09 -5.10
N ASP A 29 14.46 -2.13 -5.93
CA ASP A 29 13.99 -2.05 -7.32
C ASP A 29 12.47 -1.84 -7.39
N TYR A 30 11.70 -2.57 -6.58
CA TYR A 30 10.26 -2.39 -6.45
C TYR A 30 9.90 -0.97 -6.02
N LEU A 31 10.54 -0.44 -4.96
CA LEU A 31 10.24 0.91 -4.47
C LEU A 31 10.57 2.00 -5.51
N ARG A 32 11.62 1.81 -6.33
CA ARG A 32 11.93 2.73 -7.44
C ARG A 32 10.88 2.68 -8.54
N GLN A 33 10.40 1.49 -8.90
CA GLN A 33 9.37 1.33 -9.92
C GLN A 33 8.03 1.89 -9.44
N LEU A 34 7.65 1.59 -8.20
CA LEU A 34 6.44 2.13 -7.58
C LEU A 34 6.50 3.66 -7.54
N ALA A 35 7.65 4.25 -7.19
CA ALA A 35 7.85 5.70 -7.21
C ALA A 35 7.59 6.30 -8.61
N ALA A 36 8.10 5.65 -9.65
CA ALA A 36 7.90 6.09 -11.03
C ALA A 36 6.42 6.05 -11.44
N VAL A 37 5.67 5.03 -11.01
CA VAL A 37 4.23 4.87 -11.34
C VAL A 37 3.36 5.83 -10.53
N THR A 38 3.66 6.06 -9.26
CA THR A 38 2.86 6.93 -8.38
C THR A 38 3.27 8.40 -8.43
N GLY A 39 4.37 8.72 -9.12
CA GLY A 39 4.92 10.08 -9.16
C GLY A 39 5.51 10.54 -7.82
N GLN A 40 5.79 9.61 -6.91
CA GLN A 40 6.40 9.90 -5.61
C GLN A 40 7.92 9.75 -5.65
N SER A 41 8.61 10.23 -4.62
CA SER A 41 10.05 9.98 -4.49
C SER A 41 10.32 8.58 -3.92
N PRO A 42 11.41 7.91 -4.33
CA PRO A 42 11.81 6.62 -3.73
C PRO A 42 12.02 6.70 -2.21
N GLN A 43 12.46 7.86 -1.70
CA GLN A 43 12.65 8.09 -0.27
C GLN A 43 11.32 8.08 0.49
N ALA A 44 10.28 8.73 -0.05
CA ALA A 44 8.96 8.75 0.57
C ALA A 44 8.39 7.33 0.67
N LEU A 45 8.50 6.55 -0.42
CA LEU A 45 8.06 5.16 -0.42
C LEU A 45 8.90 4.26 0.50
N ALA A 46 10.20 4.48 0.62
CA ALA A 46 11.04 3.73 1.56
C ALA A 46 10.65 3.98 3.02
N ILE A 47 10.27 5.22 3.37
CA ILE A 47 9.75 5.55 4.71
C ILE A 47 8.40 4.86 4.94
N GLN A 48 7.49 4.92 3.96
CA GLN A 48 6.18 4.27 4.06
C GLN A 48 6.29 2.75 4.16
N TRP A 49 7.21 2.13 3.42
CA TRP A 49 7.52 0.71 3.53
C TRP A 49 8.07 0.36 4.91
N ALA A 50 9.04 1.12 5.43
CA ALA A 50 9.58 0.91 6.77
C ALA A 50 8.52 1.10 7.87
N ALA A 51 7.53 1.95 7.63
CA ALA A 51 6.36 2.14 8.48
C ALA A 51 5.26 1.06 8.30
N GLY A 52 5.46 0.08 7.42
CA GLY A 52 4.49 -0.99 7.14
C GLY A 52 3.26 -0.53 6.34
N GLN A 53 3.29 0.66 5.75
CA GLN A 53 2.19 1.21 4.95
C GLN A 53 2.21 0.77 3.48
N VAL A 54 3.38 0.35 2.99
CA VAL A 54 3.58 -0.20 1.65
C VAL A 54 4.06 -1.63 1.79
N LEU A 55 3.33 -2.57 1.20
CA LEU A 55 3.76 -3.95 1.11
C LEU A 55 4.59 -4.14 -0.16
N VAL A 56 5.79 -4.70 -0.01
CA VAL A 56 6.60 -5.14 -1.14
C VAL A 56 6.29 -6.62 -1.34
N PRO A 57 5.65 -7.01 -2.46
CA PRO A 57 5.36 -8.41 -2.75
C PRO A 57 6.66 -9.20 -2.92
N GLU A 58 6.61 -10.49 -2.60
CA GLU A 58 7.73 -11.42 -2.83
C GLU A 58 7.93 -11.71 -4.33
N THR A 59 6.95 -11.38 -5.16
CA THR A 59 7.00 -11.49 -6.62
C THR A 59 7.45 -10.17 -7.25
N ALA A 60 8.05 -10.22 -8.45
CA ALA A 60 8.49 -8.99 -9.10
C ALA A 60 7.29 -8.12 -9.51
N PHE A 61 7.52 -6.81 -9.62
CA PHE A 61 6.48 -5.89 -10.09
C PHE A 61 6.08 -6.25 -11.52
N GLY A 62 4.79 -6.56 -11.73
CA GLY A 62 4.28 -7.00 -13.03
C GLY A 62 4.31 -8.51 -13.26
N ASP A 63 4.80 -9.30 -12.30
CA ASP A 63 4.52 -10.74 -12.28
C ASP A 63 3.03 -10.96 -11.99
N ASP A 64 2.45 -11.97 -12.64
CA ASP A 64 1.09 -12.41 -12.37
C ASP A 64 1.05 -12.91 -10.91
N PRO A 65 0.24 -12.30 -10.02
CA PRO A 65 0.16 -12.77 -8.65
C PRO A 65 -0.18 -14.26 -8.67
N ALA A 66 0.52 -15.06 -7.86
CA ALA A 66 0.17 -16.46 -7.69
C ALA A 66 -1.30 -16.53 -7.27
N VAL A 67 -2.18 -16.85 -8.23
CA VAL A 67 -3.60 -16.96 -8.00
C VAL A 67 -3.74 -18.10 -7.00
N PRO A 68 -4.14 -17.84 -5.74
CA PRO A 68 -4.37 -18.92 -4.81
C PRO A 68 -5.41 -19.84 -5.44
N ASP A 69 -5.33 -21.14 -5.16
CA ASP A 69 -6.23 -22.14 -5.71
C ASP A 69 -7.67 -21.88 -5.16
N TRP A 70 -8.37 -20.94 -5.79
CA TRP A 70 -9.72 -20.46 -5.48
C TRP A 70 -10.75 -21.59 -5.25
N PRO A 71 -10.73 -22.74 -5.96
CA PRO A 71 -11.68 -23.81 -5.67
C PRO A 71 -11.59 -24.34 -4.23
N ALA A 72 -10.47 -24.15 -3.51
CA ALA A 72 -10.34 -24.58 -2.13
C ALA A 72 -10.98 -23.62 -1.10
N LEU A 73 -11.29 -22.37 -1.48
CA LEU A 73 -11.84 -21.36 -0.56
C LEU A 73 -13.37 -21.37 -0.52
N PHE A 74 -14.02 -21.99 -1.49
CA PHE A 74 -15.46 -22.11 -1.58
C PHE A 74 -15.84 -23.53 -2.04
N GLU A 75 -16.25 -24.39 -1.10
CA GLU A 75 -17.13 -25.53 -1.42
C GLU A 75 -18.53 -24.99 -1.74
N GLY A 76 -18.66 -24.35 -2.90
CA GLY A 76 -19.95 -23.86 -3.38
C GLY A 76 -20.84 -25.04 -3.81
N PRO A 77 -22.17 -24.96 -3.59
CA PRO A 77 -23.12 -25.91 -4.19
C PRO A 77 -22.98 -25.95 -5.72
N PRO A 78 -23.40 -27.05 -6.39
CA PRO A 78 -23.09 -27.32 -7.78
C PRO A 78 -23.40 -26.14 -8.71
N ASP A 79 -22.41 -25.86 -9.53
CA ASP A 79 -22.29 -24.89 -10.60
C ASP A 79 -23.46 -23.87 -10.76
N LEU A 80 -23.31 -22.73 -10.08
CA LEU A 80 -24.16 -21.56 -10.28
C LEU A 80 -24.04 -20.99 -11.71
N SER A 81 -23.03 -21.37 -12.49
CA SER A 81 -22.90 -20.92 -13.88
C SER A 81 -24.01 -21.48 -14.78
N GLU A 82 -24.51 -22.69 -14.51
CA GLU A 82 -25.62 -23.29 -15.28
C GLU A 82 -26.96 -22.58 -15.04
N HIS A 83 -27.15 -21.98 -13.85
CA HIS A 83 -28.42 -21.41 -13.42
C HIS A 83 -28.41 -19.88 -13.31
N ALA A 84 -27.32 -19.21 -13.71
CA ALA A 84 -27.17 -17.76 -13.62
C ALA A 84 -28.35 -17.01 -14.27
N HIS A 85 -28.85 -17.50 -15.40
CA HIS A 85 -30.02 -16.91 -16.07
C HIS A 85 -31.34 -17.07 -15.29
N ALA A 86 -31.50 -18.15 -14.52
CA ALA A 86 -32.71 -18.39 -13.72
C ALA A 86 -32.76 -17.48 -12.49
N TYR A 87 -31.61 -17.23 -11.85
CA TYR A 87 -31.52 -16.33 -10.70
C TYR A 87 -31.62 -14.84 -11.07
N LEU A 88 -31.35 -14.48 -12.32
CA LEU A 88 -31.43 -13.09 -12.81
C LEU A 88 -32.80 -12.70 -13.36
N ARG A 89 -33.75 -13.64 -13.48
CA ARG A 89 -35.14 -13.31 -13.81
C ARG A 89 -35.90 -12.92 -12.54
N ARG A 90 -36.15 -11.61 -12.39
CA ARG A 90 -37.16 -11.05 -11.48
C ARG A 90 -38.56 -11.29 -12.00
#